data_AF-A0A3D0Y094-F1
#
_entry.id   AF-A0A3D0Y094-F1
#
_cell.length_a   1.000
_cell.length_b   1.000
_cell.length_c   1.000
_cell.angle_alpha   90.00
_cell.angle_beta   90.00
_cell.angle_gamma   90.00
#
_symmetry.space_group_name_H-M   'P 1'
#
loop_
_entity.id
_entity.type
_entity.pdbx_description
1 polymer ?
#
loop_
_entity_poly.entity_id
_entity_poly.type
_entity_poly.pdbx_seq_one_letter_code
_entity_poly.pdbx_strand_id
1 'polypeptide(L)'
;MKFSIDELLNADYGKIYRSLALKNEESEENYKRFTNVEKYIYDNDGIINQEEYENYIQPKMSDILFNENSAQYLWLFRCTKSNKSNLLSDMFSYIGESSEIKRGGLNIYKRLGWDIHVLYVYQLINRNLAQNIKTEFENTNKIIEKYNTMYNDLSVDAKFILKIGTLLHDIGVIDGVADHEVKGVKWTQRRYNELKISYKELKENGIKLKEQEIIELLKLVIGMHPLINRIGSEMSDEFAIQTIKDAKGKIVKYEYANTIFNESFSQIMFLLSFADLLAVRDELLTNIKIEESINSYLYLKKMTSEKYELRDNFKWGIQRYRSYIADSLKEKFEDNEFSNEIFKLGYDPKRIAVFLYDIKLMCYAITTFKPQKDAKTGLKLICVLYDFFVINNINPKETTIKFNPDIDFVDLEEHLINNSIEDIKRKDDLKIELNNNDVMVSF
;
A
#
# COMPACT_ATOMS: atom_id res chain seq x y z
N MET A 1 -10.04 -14.76 -36.79
CA MET A 1 -8.61 -15.14 -36.67
C MET A 1 -8.50 -15.98 -35.41
N LYS A 2 -7.78 -17.09 -35.41
CA LYS A 2 -7.59 -17.94 -34.22
C LYS A 2 -6.14 -17.79 -33.75
N PHE A 3 -5.93 -17.56 -32.46
CA PHE A 3 -4.60 -17.43 -31.85
C PHE A 3 -4.46 -18.46 -30.73
N SER A 4 -3.30 -19.08 -30.62
CA SER A 4 -2.92 -19.98 -29.54
C SER A 4 -2.71 -19.22 -28.21
N ILE A 5 -2.76 -19.92 -27.08
CA ILE A 5 -2.44 -19.33 -25.77
C ILE A 5 -1.04 -18.73 -25.74
N ASP A 6 -0.06 -19.37 -26.38
CA ASP A 6 1.31 -18.83 -26.45
C ASP A 6 1.35 -17.52 -27.24
N GLU A 7 0.59 -17.40 -28.34
CA GLU A 7 0.45 -16.13 -29.07
C GLU A 7 -0.25 -15.05 -28.23
N LEU A 8 -1.23 -15.43 -27.40
CA LEU A 8 -1.94 -14.53 -26.49
C LEU A 8 -1.08 -14.07 -25.29
N LEU A 9 -0.20 -14.94 -24.79
CA LEU A 9 0.76 -14.63 -23.73
C LEU A 9 1.91 -13.74 -24.22
N ASN A 10 2.28 -13.87 -25.50
CA ASN A 10 3.35 -13.09 -26.15
C ASN A 10 2.88 -11.75 -26.71
N ALA A 11 1.58 -11.46 -26.72
CA ALA A 11 1.06 -10.12 -26.97
C ALA A 11 1.61 -9.12 -25.92
N ASP A 12 1.78 -7.83 -26.24
CA ASP A 12 2.35 -6.84 -25.31
C ASP A 12 1.42 -6.59 -24.12
N TYR A 13 1.49 -7.50 -23.15
CA TYR A 13 0.58 -7.63 -22.04
C TYR A 13 0.55 -6.36 -21.17
N GLY A 14 1.66 -5.62 -21.10
CA GLY A 14 1.76 -4.39 -20.32
C GLY A 14 0.92 -3.25 -20.92
N LYS A 15 0.72 -3.24 -22.24
CA LYS A 15 -0.12 -2.27 -22.94
C LYS A 15 -1.57 -2.74 -22.98
N ILE A 16 -1.83 -3.96 -23.46
CA ILE A 16 -3.19 -4.39 -23.82
C ILE A 16 -4.08 -4.60 -22.59
N TYR A 17 -3.61 -5.39 -21.62
CA TYR A 17 -4.45 -5.76 -20.48
C TYR A 17 -4.63 -4.59 -19.52
N ARG A 18 -3.65 -3.68 -19.43
CA ARG A 18 -3.82 -2.42 -18.70
C ARG A 18 -4.84 -1.52 -19.40
N SER A 19 -4.78 -1.36 -20.71
CA SER A 19 -5.76 -0.53 -21.44
C SER A 19 -7.17 -1.10 -21.40
N LEU A 20 -7.31 -2.43 -21.50
CA LEU A 20 -8.58 -3.13 -21.29
C LEU A 20 -9.11 -2.98 -19.86
N ALA A 21 -8.24 -3.13 -18.87
CA ALA A 21 -8.64 -3.03 -17.47
C ALA A 21 -8.95 -1.59 -17.06
N LEU A 22 -8.28 -0.61 -17.66
CA LEU A 22 -8.55 0.81 -17.46
C LEU A 22 -9.77 1.31 -18.23
N LYS A 23 -10.32 0.49 -19.15
CA LYS A 23 -11.37 0.89 -20.11
C LYS A 23 -11.08 2.26 -20.73
N ASN A 24 -9.79 2.58 -20.90
CA ASN A 24 -9.40 3.82 -21.50
C ASN A 24 -9.81 3.73 -22.97
N GLU A 25 -10.66 4.65 -23.42
CA GLU A 25 -10.76 4.98 -24.84
C GLU A 25 -9.36 5.48 -25.25
N GLU A 26 -8.48 4.57 -25.65
CA GLU A 26 -7.21 4.98 -26.20
C GLU A 26 -7.46 5.78 -27.48
N SER A 27 -6.65 6.82 -27.69
CA SER A 27 -6.69 7.57 -28.94
C SER A 27 -6.52 6.59 -30.11
N GLU A 28 -7.22 6.83 -31.22
CA GLU A 28 -7.11 6.08 -32.49
C GLU A 28 -5.66 5.76 -32.90
N GLU A 29 -4.72 6.60 -32.47
CA GLU A 29 -3.29 6.53 -32.75
C GLU A 29 -2.57 5.37 -32.03
N ASN A 30 -3.00 4.99 -30.82
CA ASN A 30 -2.47 3.82 -30.11
C ASN A 30 -3.09 2.51 -30.63
N TYR A 31 -4.39 2.49 -30.91
CA TYR A 31 -5.05 1.33 -31.53
C TYR A 31 -4.43 0.97 -32.89
N LYS A 32 -3.97 1.96 -33.67
CA LYS A 32 -3.22 1.73 -34.92
C LYS A 32 -1.90 0.96 -34.71
N ARG A 33 -1.28 1.06 -33.52
CA ARG A 33 -0.01 0.41 -33.15
C ARG A 33 -0.18 -1.04 -32.69
N PHE A 34 -1.39 -1.47 -32.37
CA PHE A 34 -1.66 -2.85 -31.97
C PHE A 34 -1.43 -3.84 -33.11
N THR A 35 -0.80 -4.97 -32.79
CA THR A 35 -0.72 -6.11 -33.71
C THR A 35 -2.10 -6.74 -33.89
N ASN A 36 -2.25 -7.64 -34.87
CA ASN A 36 -3.54 -8.29 -35.14
C ASN A 36 -4.07 -9.12 -33.95
N VAL A 37 -3.16 -9.69 -33.14
CA VAL A 37 -3.51 -10.43 -31.90
C VAL A 37 -4.10 -9.47 -30.88
N GLU A 38 -3.46 -8.32 -30.71
CA GLU A 38 -3.79 -7.32 -29.70
C GLU A 38 -5.11 -6.62 -30.01
N LYS A 39 -5.34 -6.27 -31.28
CA LYS A 39 -6.63 -5.77 -31.77
C LYS A 39 -7.73 -6.81 -31.54
N TYR A 40 -7.46 -8.08 -31.83
CA TYR A 40 -8.44 -9.14 -31.61
C TYR A 40 -8.82 -9.30 -30.13
N ILE A 41 -7.85 -9.34 -29.21
CA ILE A 41 -8.13 -9.39 -27.77
C ILE A 41 -8.95 -8.17 -27.34
N TYR A 42 -8.59 -6.99 -27.83
CA TYR A 42 -9.26 -5.73 -27.49
C TYR A 42 -10.70 -5.67 -28.02
N ASP A 43 -10.90 -5.95 -29.30
CA ASP A 43 -12.20 -5.91 -29.98
C ASP A 43 -13.17 -6.98 -29.49
N ASN A 44 -12.66 -8.07 -28.89
CA ASN A 44 -13.45 -9.17 -28.37
C ASN A 44 -13.51 -9.19 -26.84
N ASP A 45 -13.24 -8.09 -26.14
CA ASP A 45 -13.38 -8.01 -24.68
C ASP A 45 -12.57 -9.08 -23.90
N GLY A 46 -11.44 -9.53 -24.45
CA GLY A 46 -10.64 -10.62 -23.88
C GLY A 46 -11.24 -12.03 -24.04
N ILE A 47 -12.31 -12.19 -24.84
CA ILE A 47 -12.95 -13.48 -25.11
C ILE A 47 -12.03 -14.31 -26.00
N ILE A 48 -11.35 -15.27 -25.38
CA ILE A 48 -10.85 -16.47 -26.04
C ILE A 48 -12.04 -17.42 -26.17
N ASN A 49 -12.15 -18.13 -27.28
CA ASN A 49 -13.18 -19.15 -27.49
C ASN A 49 -13.28 -20.10 -26.27
N GLN A 50 -14.43 -20.09 -25.59
CA GLN A 50 -14.70 -20.85 -24.36
C GLN A 50 -14.41 -22.35 -24.52
N GLU A 51 -14.68 -22.91 -25.70
CA GLU A 51 -14.49 -24.33 -26.01
C GLU A 51 -13.00 -24.71 -26.13
N GLU A 52 -12.13 -23.80 -26.58
CA GLU A 52 -10.68 -24.02 -26.54
C GLU A 52 -10.13 -23.85 -25.11
N TYR A 53 -10.67 -22.91 -24.34
CA TYR A 53 -10.25 -22.73 -22.94
C TYR A 53 -10.60 -23.93 -22.06
N GLU A 54 -11.84 -24.41 -22.12
CA GLU A 54 -12.31 -25.58 -21.35
C GLU A 54 -11.55 -26.87 -21.71
N ASN A 55 -11.05 -26.99 -22.95
CA ASN A 55 -10.31 -28.16 -23.44
C ASN A 55 -8.77 -28.08 -23.21
N TYR A 56 -8.17 -26.89 -23.05
CA TYR A 56 -6.72 -26.73 -22.92
C TYR A 56 -6.25 -26.21 -21.54
N ILE A 57 -7.08 -25.47 -20.81
CA ILE A 57 -6.67 -24.68 -19.64
C ILE A 57 -7.78 -24.73 -18.57
N GLN A 58 -7.83 -25.82 -17.81
CA GLN A 58 -8.23 -25.75 -16.39
C GLN A 58 -6.98 -25.83 -15.50
N PRO A 59 -6.08 -24.83 -15.55
CA PRO A 59 -4.93 -24.80 -14.66
C PRO A 59 -5.46 -24.67 -13.26
N LYS A 60 -4.83 -25.36 -12.32
CA LYS A 60 -5.04 -25.03 -10.92
C LYS A 60 -4.39 -23.66 -10.70
N MET A 61 -4.94 -22.89 -9.76
CA MET A 61 -4.32 -21.62 -9.36
C MET A 61 -2.85 -21.83 -8.95
N SER A 62 -2.52 -22.96 -8.34
CA SER A 62 -1.14 -23.36 -8.04
C SER A 62 -0.23 -23.42 -9.28
N ASP A 63 -0.68 -24.02 -10.38
CA ASP A 63 0.08 -24.14 -11.63
C ASP A 63 0.43 -22.75 -12.19
N ILE A 64 -0.53 -21.82 -12.16
CA ILE A 64 -0.31 -20.43 -12.56
C ILE A 64 0.73 -19.79 -11.65
N LEU A 65 0.59 -19.95 -10.34
CA LEU A 65 1.41 -19.27 -9.35
C LEU A 65 2.86 -19.74 -9.34
N PHE A 66 3.17 -20.96 -9.78
CA PHE A 66 4.56 -21.39 -9.94
C PHE A 66 5.15 -21.08 -11.32
N ASN A 67 4.33 -20.65 -12.28
CA ASN A 67 4.81 -20.26 -13.60
C ASN A 67 5.56 -18.91 -13.56
N GLU A 68 6.62 -18.78 -14.36
CA GLU A 68 7.39 -17.53 -14.51
C GLU A 68 6.54 -16.41 -15.12
N ASN A 69 5.60 -16.77 -16.01
CA ASN A 69 4.65 -15.87 -16.67
C ASN A 69 3.35 -15.73 -15.86
N SER A 70 3.36 -16.03 -14.56
CA SER A 70 2.16 -15.99 -13.70
C SER A 70 1.38 -14.68 -13.80
N ALA A 71 2.05 -13.53 -13.87
CA ALA A 71 1.38 -12.24 -14.03
C ALA A 71 0.58 -12.18 -15.35
N GLN A 72 1.16 -12.66 -16.46
CA GLN A 72 0.50 -12.75 -17.77
C GLN A 72 -0.78 -13.58 -17.72
N TYR A 73 -0.70 -14.76 -17.13
CA TYR A 73 -1.85 -15.63 -16.94
C TYR A 73 -2.94 -14.98 -16.10
N LEU A 74 -2.60 -14.30 -15.00
CA LEU A 74 -3.60 -13.68 -14.13
C LEU A 74 -4.40 -12.58 -14.85
N TRP A 75 -3.77 -11.70 -15.62
CA TRP A 75 -4.57 -10.71 -16.37
C TRP A 75 -5.32 -11.33 -17.53
N LEU A 76 -4.73 -12.31 -18.21
CA LEU A 76 -5.43 -13.02 -19.26
C LEU A 76 -6.73 -13.62 -18.71
N PHE A 77 -6.66 -14.34 -17.59
CA PHE A 77 -7.83 -14.95 -16.97
C PHE A 77 -8.78 -13.93 -16.34
N ARG A 78 -8.29 -12.75 -15.98
CA ARG A 78 -9.13 -11.63 -15.56
C ARG A 78 -9.92 -11.02 -16.71
N CYS A 79 -9.36 -11.01 -17.92
CA CYS A 79 -10.00 -10.46 -19.12
C CYS A 79 -10.85 -11.48 -19.85
N THR A 80 -10.52 -12.77 -19.76
CA THR A 80 -11.33 -13.82 -20.36
C THR A 80 -12.56 -14.13 -19.51
N LYS A 81 -13.74 -14.01 -20.13
CA LYS A 81 -15.04 -14.25 -19.50
C LYS A 81 -15.54 -15.65 -19.82
N SER A 82 -16.05 -16.34 -18.80
CA SER A 82 -16.91 -17.52 -18.96
C SER A 82 -18.23 -17.18 -18.30
N ASN A 83 -19.34 -17.22 -19.04
CA ASN A 83 -20.63 -16.69 -18.58
C ASN A 83 -20.56 -15.19 -18.20
N LYS A 84 -21.18 -14.80 -17.06
CA LYS A 84 -21.20 -13.42 -16.55
C LYS A 84 -19.97 -13.05 -15.68
N SER A 85 -19.12 -14.00 -15.30
CA SER A 85 -17.91 -13.78 -14.49
C SER A 85 -16.63 -13.90 -15.33
N ASN A 86 -15.52 -13.34 -14.83
CA ASN A 86 -14.21 -13.61 -15.40
C ASN A 86 -13.62 -14.88 -14.77
N LEU A 87 -12.80 -15.61 -15.54
CA LEU A 87 -12.27 -16.91 -15.13
C LEU A 87 -11.40 -16.85 -13.87
N LEU A 88 -10.63 -15.76 -13.70
CA LEU A 88 -9.85 -15.58 -12.49
C LEU A 88 -10.73 -15.53 -11.23
N SER A 89 -11.94 -14.94 -11.32
CA SER A 89 -12.90 -14.91 -10.22
C SER A 89 -13.47 -16.28 -9.89
N ASP A 90 -13.64 -17.14 -10.89
CA ASP A 90 -14.10 -18.53 -10.70
C ASP A 90 -13.00 -19.38 -10.02
N MET A 91 -11.73 -19.08 -10.30
CA MET A 91 -10.57 -19.76 -9.70
C MET A 91 -10.24 -19.25 -8.30
N PHE A 92 -10.41 -17.94 -8.06
CA PHE A 92 -10.05 -17.28 -6.82
C PHE A 92 -11.09 -16.23 -6.45
N SER A 93 -12.01 -16.63 -5.56
CA SER A 93 -13.26 -15.89 -5.33
C SER A 93 -13.06 -14.47 -4.77
N TYR A 94 -11.94 -14.20 -4.09
CA TYR A 94 -11.58 -12.84 -3.66
C TYR A 94 -11.51 -11.84 -4.83
N ILE A 95 -11.00 -12.25 -5.98
CA ILE A 95 -10.93 -11.37 -7.18
C ILE A 95 -12.34 -10.98 -7.62
N GLY A 96 -13.28 -11.92 -7.60
CA GLY A 96 -14.68 -11.63 -7.89
C GLY A 96 -15.30 -10.65 -6.90
N GLU A 97 -15.16 -10.91 -5.61
CA GLU A 97 -15.72 -10.07 -4.55
C GLU A 97 -15.14 -8.65 -4.54
N SER A 98 -13.83 -8.51 -4.82
CA SER A 98 -13.14 -7.22 -4.81
C SER A 98 -13.35 -6.40 -6.09
N SER A 99 -13.79 -7.01 -7.19
CA SER A 99 -14.02 -6.32 -8.47
C SER A 99 -15.16 -5.31 -8.43
N GLU A 100 -16.14 -5.49 -7.54
CA GLU A 100 -17.27 -4.58 -7.35
C GLU A 100 -16.92 -3.39 -6.44
N ILE A 101 -15.82 -3.48 -5.69
CA ILE A 101 -15.40 -2.46 -4.74
C ILE A 101 -14.55 -1.42 -5.45
N LYS A 102 -15.04 -0.17 -5.49
CA LYS A 102 -14.41 0.91 -6.25
C LYS A 102 -14.07 2.08 -5.35
N ARG A 103 -12.98 2.79 -5.68
CA ARG A 103 -12.57 4.03 -5.02
C ARG A 103 -12.14 5.08 -6.04
N GLY A 104 -12.75 6.26 -5.94
CA GLY A 104 -12.44 7.41 -6.77
C GLY A 104 -11.19 8.19 -6.33
N GLY A 105 -11.14 9.46 -6.72
CA GLY A 105 -10.02 10.36 -6.38
C GLY A 105 -8.74 9.98 -7.10
N LEU A 106 -7.60 10.00 -6.40
CA LEU A 106 -6.28 9.74 -6.97
C LEU A 106 -6.00 8.26 -7.31
N ASN A 107 -6.87 7.34 -6.90
CA ASN A 107 -6.68 5.88 -7.04
C ASN A 107 -7.07 5.39 -8.43
N ILE A 108 -6.24 5.65 -9.46
CA ILE A 108 -6.55 5.33 -10.86
C ILE A 108 -7.02 3.89 -11.02
N TYR A 109 -6.28 2.94 -10.46
CA TYR A 109 -6.54 1.51 -10.63
C TYR A 109 -7.74 1.01 -9.81
N LYS A 110 -8.04 1.63 -8.66
CA LYS A 110 -9.18 1.27 -7.80
C LYS A 110 -10.52 1.79 -8.32
N ARG A 111 -10.54 2.63 -9.36
CA ARG A 111 -11.78 3.15 -9.97
C ARG A 111 -12.60 2.07 -10.67
N LEU A 112 -11.94 1.00 -11.12
CA LEU A 112 -12.53 0.00 -12.00
C LEU A 112 -12.72 -1.35 -11.31
N GLY A 113 -12.22 -1.46 -10.08
CA GLY A 113 -12.28 -2.63 -9.22
C GLY A 113 -11.01 -2.70 -8.38
N TRP A 114 -11.11 -3.18 -7.15
CA TRP A 114 -9.96 -3.28 -6.27
C TRP A 114 -9.02 -4.43 -6.67
N ASP A 115 -9.57 -5.43 -7.35
CA ASP A 115 -8.85 -6.52 -8.00
C ASP A 115 -7.81 -6.02 -9.02
N ILE A 116 -8.11 -4.97 -9.80
CA ILE A 116 -7.20 -4.39 -10.78
C ILE A 116 -5.95 -3.83 -10.10
N HIS A 117 -6.14 -3.14 -8.97
CA HIS A 117 -5.04 -2.66 -8.15
C HIS A 117 -4.17 -3.83 -7.66
N VAL A 118 -4.78 -4.87 -7.12
CA VAL A 118 -4.07 -6.07 -6.64
C VAL A 118 -3.27 -6.76 -7.75
N LEU A 119 -3.87 -6.94 -8.94
CA LEU A 119 -3.22 -7.53 -10.10
C LEU A 119 -2.06 -6.69 -10.61
N TYR A 120 -2.16 -5.36 -10.51
CA TYR A 120 -1.08 -4.48 -10.91
C TYR A 120 0.08 -4.48 -9.91
N VAL A 121 -0.19 -4.50 -8.60
CA VAL A 121 0.83 -4.75 -7.56
C VAL A 121 1.54 -6.08 -7.81
N TYR A 122 0.78 -7.15 -8.07
CA TYR A 122 1.33 -8.46 -8.37
C TYR A 122 2.24 -8.44 -9.58
N GLN A 123 1.82 -7.79 -10.68
CA GLN A 123 2.62 -7.64 -11.89
C GLN A 123 3.91 -6.86 -11.63
N LEU A 124 3.82 -5.72 -10.94
CA LEU A 124 4.96 -4.87 -10.65
C LEU A 124 6.06 -5.65 -9.94
N ILE A 125 5.71 -6.51 -8.99
CA ILE A 125 6.66 -7.34 -8.25
C ILE A 125 7.10 -8.57 -9.05
N ASN A 126 6.16 -9.40 -9.48
CA ASN A 126 6.47 -10.76 -9.94
C ASN A 126 6.85 -10.84 -11.42
N ARG A 127 6.72 -9.73 -12.17
CA ARG A 127 7.16 -9.62 -13.57
C ARG A 127 8.13 -8.46 -13.73
N ASN A 128 7.67 -7.23 -13.52
CA ASN A 128 8.48 -6.05 -13.81
C ASN A 128 9.75 -6.00 -12.96
N LEU A 129 9.60 -6.09 -11.64
CA LEU A 129 10.73 -6.11 -10.73
C LEU A 129 11.52 -7.41 -10.83
N ALA A 130 10.86 -8.58 -10.84
CA ALA A 130 11.54 -9.88 -10.89
C ALA A 130 12.42 -10.07 -12.14
N GLN A 131 11.93 -9.63 -13.30
CA GLN A 131 12.59 -9.85 -14.60
C GLN A 131 13.25 -8.57 -15.14
N ASN A 132 13.27 -7.48 -14.36
CA ASN A 132 13.76 -6.16 -14.77
C ASN A 132 13.12 -5.64 -16.08
N ILE A 133 11.82 -5.92 -16.26
CA ILE A 133 11.07 -5.49 -17.44
C ILE A 133 10.53 -4.08 -17.20
N LYS A 134 10.88 -3.18 -18.12
CA LYS A 134 10.44 -1.77 -18.10
C LYS A 134 8.93 -1.64 -18.36
N THR A 135 8.35 -0.62 -17.75
CA THR A 135 7.03 -0.06 -18.03
C THR A 135 7.17 1.15 -18.98
N GLU A 136 6.06 1.77 -19.35
CA GLU A 136 6.05 3.02 -20.11
C GLU A 136 6.43 4.27 -19.28
N PHE A 137 6.46 4.16 -17.94
CA PHE A 137 6.74 5.29 -17.05
C PHE A 137 8.21 5.33 -16.63
N GLU A 138 8.91 6.40 -16.98
CA GLU A 138 10.35 6.55 -16.71
C GLU A 138 10.67 6.48 -15.20
N ASN A 139 9.86 7.12 -14.36
CA ASN A 139 10.06 7.11 -12.91
C ASN A 139 9.90 5.69 -12.33
N THR A 140 8.88 4.95 -12.79
CA THR A 140 8.66 3.54 -12.43
C THR A 140 9.86 2.68 -12.86
N ASN A 141 10.40 2.91 -14.07
CA ASN A 141 11.56 2.18 -14.59
C ASN A 141 12.82 2.37 -13.76
N LYS A 142 13.11 3.60 -13.33
CA LYS A 142 14.25 3.90 -12.45
C LYS A 142 14.19 3.08 -11.16
N ILE A 143 12.99 2.83 -10.65
CA ILE A 143 12.82 2.06 -9.42
C ILE A 143 12.93 0.56 -9.66
N ILE A 144 12.32 0.06 -10.74
CA ILE A 144 12.47 -1.34 -11.15
C ILE A 144 13.96 -1.68 -11.27
N GLU A 145 14.73 -0.85 -11.99
CA GLU A 145 16.17 -1.02 -12.14
C GLU A 145 16.90 -0.98 -10.79
N LYS A 146 16.54 -0.03 -9.91
CA LYS A 146 17.20 0.18 -8.63
C LYS A 146 16.94 -0.95 -7.61
N TYR A 147 15.74 -1.53 -7.58
CA TYR A 147 15.36 -2.52 -6.57
C TYR A 147 15.20 -3.94 -7.11
N ASN A 148 15.46 -4.19 -8.40
CA ASN A 148 15.56 -5.55 -8.95
C ASN A 148 16.57 -6.40 -8.16
N THR A 149 17.74 -5.84 -7.84
CA THR A 149 18.75 -6.53 -7.02
C THR A 149 18.19 -6.93 -5.65
N MET A 150 17.45 -6.03 -4.98
CA MET A 150 16.84 -6.33 -3.69
C MET A 150 15.85 -7.50 -3.77
N TYR A 151 15.04 -7.57 -4.83
CA TYR A 151 14.18 -8.73 -5.07
C TYR A 151 14.99 -9.99 -5.30
N ASN A 152 16.06 -9.91 -6.11
CA ASN A 152 16.88 -11.07 -6.44
C ASN A 152 17.62 -11.65 -5.23
N ASP A 153 18.01 -10.80 -4.27
CA ASP A 153 18.65 -11.19 -3.01
C ASP A 153 17.71 -11.94 -2.05
N LEU A 154 16.38 -11.87 -2.25
CA LEU A 154 15.42 -12.63 -1.45
C LEU A 154 15.59 -14.14 -1.68
N SER A 155 15.47 -14.92 -0.60
CA SER A 155 15.39 -16.38 -0.66
C SER A 155 14.14 -16.84 -1.43
N VAL A 156 14.15 -18.10 -1.90
CA VAL A 156 13.01 -18.70 -2.62
C VAL A 156 11.74 -18.65 -1.75
N ASP A 157 11.85 -18.98 -0.47
CA ASP A 157 10.74 -18.88 0.49
C ASP A 157 10.24 -17.43 0.65
N ALA A 158 11.14 -16.46 0.78
CA ALA A 158 10.77 -15.04 0.91
C ALA A 158 10.10 -14.49 -0.37
N LYS A 159 10.59 -14.87 -1.55
CA LYS A 159 9.96 -14.55 -2.84
C LYS A 159 8.57 -15.14 -2.92
N PHE A 160 8.36 -16.38 -2.46
CA PHE A 160 7.05 -17.00 -2.43
C PHE A 160 6.08 -16.28 -1.48
N ILE A 161 6.52 -15.90 -0.28
CA ILE A 161 5.70 -15.11 0.65
C ILE A 161 5.34 -13.75 0.06
N LEU A 162 6.28 -13.06 -0.58
CA LEU A 162 6.01 -11.80 -1.26
C LEU A 162 5.03 -12.00 -2.42
N LYS A 163 5.20 -13.04 -3.23
CA LYS A 163 4.33 -13.38 -4.37
C LYS A 163 2.89 -13.57 -3.93
N ILE A 164 2.65 -14.42 -2.93
CA ILE A 164 1.29 -14.62 -2.40
C ILE A 164 0.80 -13.38 -1.65
N GLY A 165 1.68 -12.71 -0.90
CA GLY A 165 1.37 -11.46 -0.20
C GLY A 165 0.84 -10.37 -1.14
N THR A 166 1.40 -10.23 -2.34
CA THR A 166 0.92 -9.26 -3.33
C THR A 166 -0.51 -9.54 -3.80
N LEU A 167 -0.95 -10.80 -3.91
CA LEU A 167 -2.35 -11.15 -4.22
C LEU A 167 -3.31 -10.92 -3.06
N LEU A 168 -2.81 -10.98 -1.83
CA LEU A 168 -3.64 -11.02 -0.63
C LEU A 168 -3.60 -9.74 0.21
N HIS A 169 -2.70 -8.79 -0.08
CA HIS A 169 -2.41 -7.65 0.81
C HIS A 169 -3.66 -6.85 1.19
N ASP A 170 -4.57 -6.67 0.23
CA ASP A 170 -5.81 -5.89 0.39
C ASP A 170 -7.06 -6.76 0.55
N ILE A 171 -6.94 -8.03 1.01
CA ILE A 171 -8.11 -8.92 1.08
C ILE A 171 -9.20 -8.46 2.05
N GLY A 172 -8.88 -7.62 3.03
CA GLY A 172 -9.87 -7.14 3.99
C GLY A 172 -10.86 -6.12 3.44
N VAL A 173 -10.67 -5.60 2.23
CA VAL A 173 -11.59 -4.61 1.62
C VAL A 173 -12.98 -5.17 1.40
N ILE A 174 -13.13 -6.50 1.32
CA ILE A 174 -14.43 -7.19 1.24
C ILE A 174 -15.31 -6.95 2.47
N ASP A 175 -14.69 -6.60 3.60
CA ASP A 175 -15.37 -6.18 4.85
C ASP A 175 -15.38 -4.65 5.02
N GLY A 176 -15.10 -3.92 3.94
CA GLY A 176 -15.02 -2.46 3.90
C GLY A 176 -13.60 -1.90 3.94
N VAL A 177 -13.44 -0.71 3.36
CA VAL A 177 -12.13 -0.06 3.11
C VAL A 177 -11.44 0.42 4.40
N ALA A 178 -12.21 0.87 5.40
CA ALA A 178 -11.65 1.29 6.68
C ALA A 178 -11.03 0.09 7.42
N ASP A 179 -9.81 0.25 7.91
CA ASP A 179 -9.02 -0.77 8.64
C ASP A 179 -8.93 -2.12 7.90
N HIS A 180 -8.90 -2.09 6.56
CA HIS A 180 -8.89 -3.30 5.73
C HIS A 180 -7.65 -4.17 5.97
N GLU A 181 -6.52 -3.60 6.38
CA GLU A 181 -5.33 -4.37 6.75
C GLU A 181 -5.59 -5.26 7.98
N VAL A 182 -6.33 -4.75 8.98
CA VAL A 182 -6.70 -5.50 10.19
C VAL A 182 -7.74 -6.56 9.84
N LYS A 183 -8.76 -6.18 9.06
CA LYS A 183 -9.82 -7.09 8.60
C LYS A 183 -9.29 -8.18 7.68
N GLY A 184 -8.21 -7.92 6.94
CA GLY A 184 -7.63 -8.89 6.02
C GLY A 184 -7.03 -10.11 6.72
N VAL A 185 -6.47 -9.94 7.93
CA VAL A 185 -5.78 -11.00 8.68
C VAL A 185 -6.66 -12.25 8.91
N LYS A 186 -7.96 -12.08 9.16
CA LYS A 186 -8.87 -13.23 9.38
C LYS A 186 -9.18 -14.00 8.08
N TRP A 187 -9.03 -13.37 6.92
CA TRP A 187 -9.28 -13.98 5.61
C TRP A 187 -8.08 -14.75 5.07
N THR A 188 -6.87 -14.46 5.55
CA THR A 188 -5.61 -14.98 5.01
C THR A 188 -5.61 -16.50 4.84
N GLN A 189 -5.97 -17.25 5.89
CA GLN A 189 -5.99 -18.72 5.84
C GLN A 189 -6.95 -19.23 4.77
N ARG A 190 -8.19 -18.72 4.76
CA ARG A 190 -9.21 -19.16 3.83
C ARG A 190 -8.78 -18.89 2.39
N ARG A 191 -8.29 -17.68 2.12
CA ARG A 191 -7.88 -17.27 0.76
C ARG A 191 -6.62 -17.99 0.30
N TYR A 192 -5.68 -18.28 1.19
CA TYR A 192 -4.54 -19.14 0.87
C TYR A 192 -4.99 -20.56 0.47
N ASN A 193 -5.93 -21.14 1.21
CA ASN A 193 -6.44 -22.49 0.92
C ASN A 193 -7.17 -22.58 -0.42
N GLU A 194 -7.81 -21.49 -0.88
CA GLU A 194 -8.44 -21.41 -2.21
C GLU A 194 -7.43 -21.54 -3.36
N LEU A 195 -6.15 -21.22 -3.12
CA LEU A 195 -5.08 -21.38 -4.12
C LEU A 195 -4.74 -22.86 -4.37
N LYS A 196 -5.18 -23.77 -3.50
CA LYS A 196 -5.02 -25.24 -3.62
C LYS A 196 -3.58 -25.70 -3.83
N ILE A 197 -2.62 -24.99 -3.23
CA ILE A 197 -1.19 -25.33 -3.30
C ILE A 197 -0.92 -26.53 -2.38
N SER A 198 -0.47 -27.64 -2.94
CA SER A 198 -0.11 -28.84 -2.18
C SER A 198 1.32 -28.77 -1.65
N TYR A 199 1.58 -29.54 -0.59
CA TYR A 199 2.93 -29.71 -0.05
C TYR A 199 3.93 -30.27 -1.05
N LYS A 200 3.47 -31.10 -2.00
CA LYS A 200 4.31 -31.65 -3.06
C LYS A 200 4.79 -30.52 -4.00
N GLU A 201 3.88 -29.65 -4.44
CA GLU A 201 4.22 -28.52 -5.32
C GLU A 201 5.18 -27.53 -4.62
N LEU A 202 4.97 -27.25 -3.33
CA LEU A 202 5.91 -26.43 -2.54
C LEU A 202 7.32 -27.01 -2.57
N LYS A 203 7.46 -28.31 -2.31
CA LYS A 203 8.76 -29.01 -2.33
C LYS A 203 9.42 -29.00 -3.71
N GLU A 204 8.65 -29.27 -4.76
CA GLU A 204 9.15 -29.27 -6.14
C GLU A 204 9.69 -27.89 -6.56
N ASN A 205 9.15 -26.83 -5.98
CA ASN A 205 9.59 -25.45 -6.19
C ASN A 205 10.60 -24.96 -5.13
N GLY A 206 11.16 -25.85 -4.32
CA GLY A 206 12.21 -25.52 -3.35
C GLY A 206 11.75 -24.75 -2.11
N ILE A 207 10.43 -24.66 -1.87
CA ILE A 207 9.86 -24.00 -0.70
C ILE A 207 9.94 -24.95 0.50
N LYS A 208 10.59 -24.49 1.56
CA LYS A 208 10.85 -25.25 2.80
C LYS A 208 9.81 -24.97 3.88
N LEU A 209 9.14 -23.83 3.81
CA LEU A 209 8.09 -23.47 4.76
C LEU A 209 6.96 -24.48 4.78
N LYS A 210 6.49 -24.82 5.98
CA LYS A 210 5.22 -25.55 6.14
C LYS A 210 4.04 -24.61 5.92
N GLU A 211 2.90 -25.18 5.55
CA GLU A 211 1.65 -24.45 5.34
C GLU A 211 1.35 -23.46 6.48
N GLN A 212 1.34 -23.92 7.73
CA GLN A 212 1.07 -23.04 8.88
C GLN A 212 2.07 -21.87 9.00
N GLU A 213 3.34 -22.09 8.66
CA GLU A 213 4.37 -21.03 8.67
C GLU A 213 4.08 -19.99 7.58
N ILE A 214 3.67 -20.45 6.39
CA ILE A 214 3.24 -19.59 5.27
C ILE A 214 2.07 -18.74 5.71
N ILE A 215 1.03 -19.33 6.29
CA ILE A 215 -0.17 -18.59 6.72
C ILE A 215 0.16 -17.54 7.77
N GLU A 216 0.97 -17.87 8.78
CA GLU A 216 1.32 -16.91 9.83
C GLU A 216 2.18 -15.76 9.28
N LEU A 217 3.12 -16.03 8.37
CA LEU A 217 3.86 -14.97 7.68
C LEU A 217 2.94 -14.10 6.81
N LEU A 218 2.02 -14.71 6.05
CA LEU A 218 1.07 -13.97 5.23
C LEU A 218 0.16 -13.08 6.08
N LYS A 219 -0.28 -13.56 7.26
CA LYS A 219 -1.07 -12.73 8.20
C LYS A 219 -0.30 -11.49 8.64
N LEU A 220 1.00 -11.64 8.91
CA LEU A 220 1.87 -10.49 9.23
C LEU A 220 1.99 -9.55 8.02
N VAL A 221 2.31 -10.07 6.83
CA VAL A 221 2.46 -9.26 5.61
C VAL A 221 1.17 -8.49 5.31
N ILE A 222 0.00 -9.13 5.37
CA ILE A 222 -1.30 -8.51 5.10
C ILE A 222 -1.64 -7.46 6.16
N GLY A 223 -1.54 -7.82 7.44
CA GLY A 223 -1.86 -6.91 8.54
C GLY A 223 -0.90 -5.73 8.67
N MET A 224 0.27 -5.82 8.05
CA MET A 224 1.33 -4.82 8.16
C MET A 224 1.70 -4.23 6.80
N HIS A 225 0.97 -4.50 5.70
CA HIS A 225 1.32 -3.96 4.39
C HIS A 225 1.47 -2.43 4.33
N PRO A 226 0.74 -1.59 5.12
CA PRO A 226 0.98 -0.14 5.11
C PRO A 226 2.15 0.29 6.01
N LEU A 227 2.84 -0.64 6.68
CA LEU A 227 3.80 -0.35 7.75
C LEU A 227 4.94 0.57 7.31
N ILE A 228 5.46 0.43 6.10
CA ILE A 228 6.53 1.30 5.59
C ILE A 228 6.05 2.76 5.56
N ASN A 229 4.86 3.00 5.02
CA ASN A 229 4.25 4.33 5.00
C ASN A 229 3.95 4.83 6.42
N ARG A 230 3.48 3.94 7.31
CA ARG A 230 3.16 4.27 8.70
C ARG A 230 4.39 4.63 9.53
N ILE A 231 5.48 3.87 9.42
CA ILE A 231 6.76 4.18 10.08
C ILE A 231 7.31 5.53 9.64
N GLY A 232 7.12 5.86 8.36
CA GLY A 232 7.62 7.09 7.77
C GLY A 232 6.85 8.34 8.17
N SER A 233 5.59 8.21 8.59
CA SER A 233 4.74 9.38 8.78
C SER A 233 3.65 9.23 9.84
N GLU A 234 3.07 8.06 10.08
CA GLU A 234 1.87 7.94 10.91
C GLU A 234 2.13 7.44 12.32
N MET A 235 3.18 6.67 12.59
CA MET A 235 3.43 5.99 13.87
C MET A 235 4.61 6.59 14.65
N SER A 236 4.53 6.56 15.98
CA SER A 236 5.68 6.80 16.85
C SER A 236 6.65 5.61 16.84
N ASP A 237 7.91 5.86 17.20
CA ASP A 237 8.94 4.81 17.29
C ASP A 237 8.59 3.75 18.33
N GLU A 238 8.10 4.16 19.50
CA GLU A 238 7.69 3.25 20.58
C GLU A 238 6.60 2.29 20.09
N PHE A 239 5.60 2.81 19.37
CA PHE A 239 4.52 2.00 18.82
C PHE A 239 5.01 1.10 17.66
N ALA A 240 5.90 1.59 16.81
CA ALA A 240 6.51 0.79 15.75
C ALA A 240 7.32 -0.38 16.33
N ILE A 241 8.18 -0.12 17.33
CA ILE A 241 8.97 -1.14 18.02
C ILE A 241 8.06 -2.19 18.67
N GLN A 242 7.02 -1.77 19.38
CA GLN A 242 6.07 -2.70 19.99
C GLN A 242 5.37 -3.57 18.93
N THR A 243 4.94 -2.95 17.82
CA THR A 243 4.32 -3.67 16.69
C THR A 243 5.25 -4.75 16.13
N ILE A 244 6.55 -4.46 15.97
CA ILE A 244 7.54 -5.44 15.48
C ILE A 244 7.79 -6.55 16.51
N LYS A 245 7.88 -6.22 17.80
CA LYS A 245 8.03 -7.22 18.87
C LYS A 245 6.84 -8.18 18.92
N ASP A 246 5.62 -7.65 18.83
CA ASP A 246 4.40 -8.45 18.81
C ASP A 246 4.32 -9.34 17.57
N ALA A 247 4.70 -8.81 16.41
CA ALA A 247 4.78 -9.58 15.17
C ALA A 247 5.78 -10.74 15.30
N LYS A 248 6.99 -10.48 15.81
CA LYS A 248 8.02 -11.50 16.05
C LYS A 248 7.55 -12.56 17.04
N GLY A 249 6.88 -12.14 18.12
CA GLY A 249 6.34 -13.06 19.13
C GLY A 249 5.35 -14.08 18.57
N LYS A 250 4.60 -13.75 17.51
CA LYS A 250 3.66 -14.68 16.84
C LYS A 250 4.35 -15.79 16.06
N ILE A 251 5.55 -15.52 15.55
CA ILE A 251 6.26 -16.42 14.62
C ILE A 251 7.51 -17.07 15.22
N VAL A 252 8.00 -16.61 16.38
CA VAL A 252 9.28 -17.08 16.97
C VAL A 252 9.34 -18.59 17.18
N LYS A 253 8.18 -19.24 17.36
CA LYS A 253 8.04 -20.69 17.51
C LYS A 253 8.26 -21.48 16.21
N TYR A 254 8.31 -20.82 15.06
CA TYR A 254 8.49 -21.41 13.75
C TYR A 254 9.89 -21.04 13.24
N GLU A 255 10.81 -22.01 13.22
CA GLU A 255 12.22 -21.76 12.91
C GLU A 255 12.40 -21.05 11.56
N TYR A 256 11.83 -21.60 10.47
CA TYR A 256 11.99 -21.03 9.14
C TYR A 256 11.28 -19.68 8.98
N ALA A 257 10.06 -19.54 9.52
CA ALA A 257 9.36 -18.26 9.47
C ALA A 257 10.08 -17.17 10.27
N ASN A 258 10.65 -17.51 11.44
CA ASN A 258 11.45 -16.58 12.21
C ASN A 258 12.71 -16.14 11.44
N THR A 259 13.39 -17.06 10.73
CA THR A 259 14.52 -16.71 9.85
C THR A 259 14.10 -15.71 8.77
N ILE A 260 13.03 -16.00 8.02
CA ILE A 260 12.51 -15.08 7.00
C ILE A 260 12.15 -13.72 7.60
N PHE A 261 11.58 -13.72 8.80
CA PHE A 261 11.19 -12.47 9.44
C PHE A 261 12.40 -11.59 9.77
N ASN A 262 13.43 -12.18 10.37
CA ASN A 262 14.62 -11.43 10.77
C ASN A 262 15.44 -10.98 9.55
N GLU A 263 15.52 -11.80 8.50
CA GLU A 263 16.40 -11.57 7.35
C GLU A 263 15.74 -10.78 6.20
N SER A 264 14.46 -11.06 5.91
CA SER A 264 13.81 -10.61 4.67
C SER A 264 12.53 -9.81 4.86
N PHE A 265 11.90 -9.81 6.05
CA PHE A 265 10.61 -9.12 6.25
C PHE A 265 10.67 -7.66 5.85
N SER A 266 11.69 -6.92 6.31
CA SER A 266 11.84 -5.50 5.95
C SER A 266 11.91 -5.27 4.43
N GLN A 267 12.58 -6.16 3.69
CA GLN A 267 12.65 -6.10 2.22
C GLN A 267 11.29 -6.44 1.59
N ILE A 268 10.60 -7.49 2.06
CA ILE A 268 9.25 -7.85 1.60
C ILE A 268 8.30 -6.67 1.77
N MET A 269 8.26 -6.06 2.95
CA MET A 269 7.38 -4.92 3.24
C MET A 269 7.73 -3.70 2.39
N PHE A 270 9.02 -3.44 2.17
CA PHE A 270 9.47 -2.34 1.33
C PHE A 270 9.06 -2.50 -0.13
N LEU A 271 9.34 -3.68 -0.72
CA LEU A 271 8.97 -3.96 -2.11
C LEU A 271 7.46 -3.89 -2.30
N LEU A 272 6.68 -4.50 -1.39
CA LEU A 272 5.23 -4.45 -1.43
C LEU A 272 4.70 -3.01 -1.33
N SER A 273 5.18 -2.22 -0.37
CA SER A 273 4.74 -0.83 -0.18
C SER A 273 5.02 0.07 -1.39
N PHE A 274 6.13 -0.18 -2.10
CA PHE A 274 6.45 0.55 -3.32
C PHE A 274 5.48 0.20 -4.46
N ALA A 275 5.26 -1.09 -4.69
CA ALA A 275 4.35 -1.55 -5.73
C ALA A 275 2.90 -1.13 -5.45
N ASP A 276 2.45 -1.19 -4.19
CA ASP A 276 1.15 -0.69 -3.74
C ASP A 276 0.99 0.80 -4.07
N LEU A 277 1.97 1.64 -3.74
CA LEU A 277 1.92 3.08 -4.04
C LEU A 277 1.83 3.35 -5.56
N LEU A 278 2.66 2.69 -6.37
CA LEU A 278 2.58 2.80 -7.83
C LEU A 278 1.22 2.36 -8.37
N ALA A 279 0.65 1.32 -7.78
CA ALA A 279 -0.65 0.80 -8.14
C ALA A 279 -1.82 1.62 -7.59
N VAL A 280 -1.56 2.72 -6.88
CA VAL A 280 -2.56 3.78 -6.69
C VAL A 280 -2.54 4.70 -7.91
N ARG A 281 -1.36 5.22 -8.25
CA ARG A 281 -1.10 6.09 -9.39
C ARG A 281 0.41 6.31 -9.53
N ASP A 282 0.96 6.08 -10.73
CA ASP A 282 2.40 6.16 -11.00
C ASP A 282 3.03 7.52 -10.63
N GLU A 283 2.31 8.65 -10.81
CA GLU A 283 2.81 10.00 -10.50
C GLU A 283 2.89 10.32 -8.99
N LEU A 284 2.34 9.47 -8.12
CA LEU A 284 2.44 9.67 -6.66
C LEU A 284 3.85 9.38 -6.13
N LEU A 285 4.68 8.72 -6.92
CA LEU A 285 6.01 8.37 -6.54
C LEU A 285 7.01 9.47 -6.91
N THR A 286 7.16 10.44 -6.01
CA THR A 286 8.18 11.49 -6.09
C THR A 286 9.50 11.01 -5.49
N ASN A 287 10.61 11.69 -5.84
CA ASN A 287 11.92 11.44 -5.22
C ASN A 287 11.86 11.54 -3.69
N ILE A 288 11.11 12.51 -3.17
CA ILE A 288 10.88 12.68 -1.74
C ILE A 288 10.19 11.44 -1.16
N LYS A 289 9.12 10.95 -1.80
CA LYS A 289 8.39 9.78 -1.30
C LYS A 289 9.23 8.50 -1.33
N ILE A 290 10.10 8.37 -2.33
CA ILE A 290 11.07 7.27 -2.42
C ILE A 290 12.04 7.34 -1.23
N GLU A 291 12.60 8.51 -0.96
CA GLU A 291 13.54 8.71 0.16
C GLU A 291 12.90 8.43 1.52
N GLU A 292 11.69 8.94 1.77
CA GLU A 292 10.90 8.65 2.97
C GLU A 292 10.67 7.13 3.16
N SER A 293 10.35 6.44 2.07
CA SER A 293 10.13 4.98 2.09
C SER A 293 11.41 4.20 2.37
N ILE A 294 12.55 4.63 1.81
CA ILE A 294 13.87 4.04 2.10
C ILE A 294 14.24 4.22 3.57
N ASN A 295 14.08 5.43 4.11
CA ASN A 295 14.40 5.71 5.51
C ASN A 295 13.56 4.84 6.44
N SER A 296 12.27 4.66 6.11
CA SER A 296 11.36 3.78 6.84
C SER A 296 11.76 2.31 6.73
N TYR A 297 12.19 1.84 5.55
CA TYR A 297 12.73 0.50 5.35
C TYR A 297 14.00 0.27 6.18
N LEU A 298 14.96 1.19 6.15
CA LEU A 298 16.21 1.07 6.91
C LEU A 298 15.93 1.02 8.42
N TYR A 299 14.97 1.82 8.89
CA TYR A 299 14.52 1.78 10.27
C TYR A 299 13.86 0.44 10.63
N LEU A 300 12.94 -0.05 9.77
CA LEU A 300 12.32 -1.36 9.93
C LEU A 300 13.36 -2.50 9.96
N LYS A 301 14.37 -2.46 9.08
CA LYS A 301 15.45 -3.44 9.03
C LYS A 301 16.26 -3.49 10.33
N LYS A 302 16.51 -2.35 10.97
CA LYS A 302 17.12 -2.32 12.32
C LYS A 302 16.21 -2.99 13.35
N MET A 303 14.92 -2.69 13.34
CA MET A 303 13.97 -3.27 14.30
C MET A 303 13.77 -4.78 14.12
N THR A 304 13.73 -5.29 12.88
CA THR A 304 13.61 -6.73 12.62
C THR A 304 14.87 -7.51 13.01
N SER A 305 16.02 -6.84 13.08
CA SER A 305 17.28 -7.38 13.59
C SER A 305 17.53 -7.10 15.09
N GLU A 306 16.49 -6.74 15.84
CA GLU A 306 16.49 -6.46 17.29
C GLU A 306 17.33 -5.25 17.73
N LYS A 307 17.74 -4.39 16.79
CA LYS A 307 18.38 -3.11 17.09
C LYS A 307 17.32 -2.04 17.28
N TYR A 308 16.68 -2.05 18.45
CA TYR A 308 15.63 -1.10 18.82
C TYR A 308 16.24 0.25 19.23
N GLU A 309 16.43 1.13 18.24
CA GLU A 309 16.93 2.49 18.45
C GLU A 309 15.79 3.49 18.26
N LEU A 310 15.65 4.44 19.18
CA LEU A 310 14.76 5.59 18.98
C LEU A 310 15.45 6.62 18.09
N ARG A 311 14.70 7.23 17.17
CA ARG A 311 15.15 8.37 16.36
C ARG A 311 15.16 9.64 17.23
N ASP A 312 15.88 10.66 16.77
CA ASP A 312 15.86 11.97 17.41
C ASP A 312 14.43 12.54 17.40
N ASN A 313 13.86 12.75 18.58
CA ASN A 313 12.44 13.08 18.71
C ASN A 313 12.10 14.45 18.11
N PHE A 314 12.99 15.43 18.21
CA PHE A 314 12.78 16.76 17.65
C PHE A 314 12.78 16.70 16.12
N LYS A 315 13.85 16.15 15.52
CA LYS A 315 13.96 16.02 14.06
C LYS A 315 12.87 15.15 13.48
N TRP A 316 12.56 14.03 14.13
CA TRP A 316 11.53 13.11 13.63
C TRP A 316 10.13 13.69 13.78
N GLY A 317 9.83 14.43 14.85
CA GLY A 317 8.57 15.16 15.00
C GLY A 317 8.32 16.16 13.86
N ILE A 318 9.35 16.92 13.48
CA ILE A 318 9.30 17.84 12.33
C ILE A 318 9.13 17.04 11.02
N GLN A 319 9.92 15.98 10.81
CA GLN A 319 9.83 15.15 9.62
C GLN A 319 8.44 14.52 9.45
N ARG A 320 7.82 14.09 10.55
CA ARG A 320 6.47 13.53 10.58
C ARG A 320 5.45 14.54 10.04
N TYR A 321 5.51 15.79 10.50
CA TYR A 321 4.67 16.86 9.97
C TYR A 321 4.94 17.14 8.49
N ARG A 322 6.22 17.22 8.11
CA ARG A 322 6.62 17.42 6.71
C ARG A 322 6.06 16.34 5.81
N SER A 323 5.96 15.09 6.27
CA SER A 323 5.36 14.01 5.47
C SER A 323 3.85 14.14 5.25
N TYR A 324 3.15 14.98 6.01
CA TYR A 324 1.71 15.21 5.84
C TYR A 324 1.35 16.32 4.84
N ILE A 325 2.27 17.26 4.59
CA ILE A 325 2.02 18.39 3.68
C ILE A 325 2.35 18.03 2.22
N ALA A 326 1.91 18.87 1.28
CA ALA A 326 2.20 18.69 -0.14
C ALA A 326 3.70 18.72 -0.45
N ASP A 327 4.16 17.88 -1.39
CA ASP A 327 5.57 17.76 -1.76
C ASP A 327 6.18 19.11 -2.21
N SER A 328 5.40 19.96 -2.89
CA SER A 328 5.80 21.31 -3.31
C SER A 328 6.07 22.28 -2.14
N LEU A 329 5.53 21.97 -0.95
CA LEU A 329 5.73 22.73 0.28
C LEU A 329 6.89 22.15 1.10
N LYS A 330 7.13 20.82 1.04
CA LYS A 330 8.19 20.13 1.79
C LYS A 330 9.58 20.68 1.52
N GLU A 331 9.86 21.06 0.27
CA GLU A 331 11.14 21.64 -0.15
C GLU A 331 11.39 23.02 0.47
N LYS A 332 10.33 23.77 0.78
CA LYS A 332 10.41 25.12 1.35
C LYS A 332 10.28 25.12 2.88
N PHE A 333 9.86 24.00 3.46
CA PHE A 333 9.53 23.87 4.86
C PHE A 333 10.61 23.08 5.60
N GLU A 334 11.73 23.76 5.88
CA GLU A 334 12.87 23.24 6.65
C GLU A 334 12.65 23.36 8.17
N ASP A 335 13.53 22.74 8.97
CA ASP A 335 13.49 22.76 10.45
C ASP A 335 13.39 24.18 11.05
N ASN A 336 14.08 25.14 10.43
CA ASN A 336 14.05 26.55 10.85
C ASN A 336 12.69 27.19 10.57
N GLU A 337 12.07 26.89 9.43
CA GLU A 337 10.74 27.44 9.09
C GLU A 337 9.67 26.86 10.02
N PHE A 338 9.70 25.55 10.30
CA PHE A 338 8.84 24.95 11.32
C PHE A 338 8.98 25.67 12.66
N SER A 339 10.21 25.86 13.13
CA SER A 339 10.48 26.47 14.43
C SER A 339 10.02 27.92 14.50
N ASN A 340 10.26 28.70 13.45
CA ASN A 340 9.85 30.10 13.36
C ASN A 340 8.32 30.24 13.37
N GLU A 341 7.61 29.40 12.62
CA GLU A 341 6.15 29.46 12.54
C GLU A 341 5.48 29.02 13.84
N ILE A 342 5.96 27.96 14.47
CA ILE A 342 5.47 27.56 15.80
C ILE A 342 5.70 28.66 16.85
N PHE A 343 6.86 29.32 16.81
CA PHE A 343 7.15 30.43 17.72
C PHE A 343 6.22 31.62 17.50
N LYS A 344 5.91 31.98 16.25
CA LYS A 344 4.94 33.04 15.91
C LYS A 344 3.53 32.72 16.41
N LEU A 345 3.16 31.45 16.45
CA LEU A 345 1.90 30.98 17.02
C LEU A 345 1.89 30.99 18.56
N GLY A 346 3.01 31.33 19.21
CA GLY A 346 3.11 31.45 20.67
C GLY A 346 3.51 30.17 21.40
N TYR A 347 4.03 29.17 20.71
CA TYR A 347 4.39 27.87 21.28
C TYR A 347 5.90 27.64 21.28
N ASP A 348 6.36 26.73 22.14
CA ASP A 348 7.73 26.22 22.13
C ASP A 348 7.88 25.17 21.00
N PRO A 349 8.71 25.42 19.97
CA PRO A 349 8.93 24.49 18.87
C PRO A 349 9.34 23.08 19.32
N LYS A 350 10.13 22.98 20.40
CA LYS A 350 10.58 21.70 20.91
C LYS A 350 9.42 20.89 21.47
N ARG A 351 8.49 21.54 22.17
CA ARG A 351 7.31 20.86 22.74
C ARG A 351 6.38 20.36 21.64
N ILE A 352 6.13 21.16 20.60
CA ILE A 352 5.28 20.73 19.49
C ILE A 352 5.91 19.60 18.68
N ALA A 353 7.22 19.67 18.40
CA ALA A 353 7.93 18.60 17.73
C ALA A 353 7.91 17.29 18.55
N VAL A 354 8.16 17.36 19.86
CA VAL A 354 8.08 16.19 20.75
C VAL A 354 6.66 15.65 20.84
N PHE A 355 5.64 16.50 20.89
CA PHE A 355 4.24 16.07 20.83
C PHE A 355 3.94 15.29 19.56
N LEU A 356 4.32 15.83 18.39
CA LEU A 356 4.21 15.15 17.11
C LEU A 356 4.96 13.82 17.10
N TYR A 357 6.13 13.73 17.73
CA TYR A 357 6.88 12.48 17.85
C TYR A 357 6.16 11.43 18.72
N ASP A 358 5.66 11.86 19.88
CA ASP A 358 5.12 10.97 20.90
C ASP A 358 3.74 10.40 20.54
N ILE A 359 2.94 11.06 19.69
CA ILE A 359 1.61 10.54 19.30
C ILE A 359 1.73 9.12 18.74
N LYS A 360 1.08 8.15 19.38
CA LYS A 360 1.11 6.73 19.01
C LYS A 360 0.89 6.49 17.52
N LEU A 361 -0.22 7.03 16.99
CA LEU A 361 -0.62 6.89 15.59
C LEU A 361 -1.48 8.09 15.16
N MET A 362 -1.28 8.59 13.94
CA MET A 362 -2.08 9.66 13.33
C MET A 362 -2.69 9.16 12.01
N CYS A 363 -3.90 8.61 12.09
CA CYS A 363 -4.62 8.03 10.96
C CYS A 363 -5.22 9.13 10.08
N TYR A 364 -5.09 8.99 8.76
CA TYR A 364 -5.66 9.90 7.75
C TYR A 364 -5.15 11.35 7.80
N ALA A 365 -4.10 11.63 8.58
CA ALA A 365 -3.49 12.96 8.66
C ALA A 365 -3.07 13.49 7.27
N ILE A 366 -2.46 12.65 6.43
CA ILE A 366 -2.07 13.03 5.06
C ILE A 366 -3.29 13.56 4.27
N THR A 367 -4.45 12.92 4.40
CA THR A 367 -5.66 13.35 3.68
C THR A 367 -6.13 14.73 4.13
N THR A 368 -5.95 15.08 5.40
CA THR A 368 -6.33 16.38 5.97
C THR A 368 -5.32 17.49 5.66
N PHE A 369 -4.03 17.22 5.78
CA PHE A 369 -2.98 18.25 5.68
C PHE A 369 -2.46 18.44 4.25
N LYS A 370 -2.42 17.40 3.41
CA LYS A 370 -1.84 17.48 2.06
C LYS A 370 -2.58 18.43 1.12
N PRO A 371 -3.92 18.56 1.16
CA PRO A 371 -4.66 19.50 0.31
C PRO A 371 -4.42 20.98 0.64
N GLN A 372 -3.91 21.29 1.84
CA GLN A 372 -3.69 22.67 2.28
C GLN A 372 -2.66 23.38 1.38
N LYS A 373 -2.95 24.62 0.98
CA LYS A 373 -2.08 25.41 0.10
C LYS A 373 -0.88 25.99 0.85
N ASP A 374 -0.98 26.07 2.18
CA ASP A 374 0.07 26.58 3.06
C ASP A 374 0.32 25.61 4.23
N ALA A 375 1.59 25.26 4.43
CA ALA A 375 2.05 24.46 5.55
C ALA A 375 1.83 25.17 6.89
N LYS A 376 1.65 26.49 6.92
CA LYS A 376 1.40 27.25 8.17
C LYS A 376 -0.01 26.99 8.71
N THR A 377 -0.98 26.82 7.81
CA THR A 377 -2.38 26.54 8.15
C THR A 377 -2.49 25.22 8.93
N GLY A 378 -1.80 24.18 8.46
CA GLY A 378 -1.76 22.88 9.14
C GLY A 378 -1.15 22.95 10.55
N LEU A 379 -0.15 23.81 10.77
CA LEU A 379 0.48 23.96 12.09
C LEU A 379 -0.49 24.52 13.14
N LYS A 380 -1.43 25.41 12.75
CA LYS A 380 -2.46 25.90 13.67
C LYS A 380 -3.28 24.74 14.24
N LEU A 381 -3.69 23.80 13.39
CA LEU A 381 -4.43 22.61 13.81
C LEU A 381 -3.60 21.72 14.74
N ILE A 382 -2.30 21.55 14.46
CA ILE A 382 -1.39 20.83 15.37
C ILE A 382 -1.29 21.51 16.74
N CYS A 383 -1.18 22.83 16.80
CA CYS A 383 -1.16 23.57 18.05
C CYS A 383 -2.49 23.47 18.82
N VAL A 384 -3.62 23.52 18.14
CA VAL A 384 -4.95 23.29 18.74
C VAL A 384 -5.03 21.89 19.34
N LEU A 385 -4.55 20.87 18.62
CA LEU A 385 -4.48 19.50 19.12
C LEU A 385 -3.56 19.39 20.34
N TYR A 386 -2.37 20.00 20.30
CA TYR A 386 -1.45 20.02 21.44
C TYR A 386 -2.14 20.56 22.70
N ASP A 387 -2.82 21.70 22.59
CA ASP A 387 -3.52 22.29 23.73
C ASP A 387 -4.68 21.44 24.22
N PHE A 388 -5.42 20.80 23.31
CA PHE A 388 -6.45 19.83 23.70
C PHE A 388 -5.85 18.71 24.57
N PHE A 389 -4.69 18.17 24.19
CA PHE A 389 -4.01 17.14 24.98
C PHE A 389 -3.54 17.67 26.34
N VAL A 390 -2.97 18.88 26.39
CA VAL A 390 -2.49 19.50 27.63
C VAL A 390 -3.65 19.78 28.59
N ILE A 391 -4.73 20.39 28.11
CA ILE A 391 -5.90 20.76 28.92
C ILE A 391 -6.59 19.51 29.50
N ASN A 392 -6.71 18.46 28.70
CA ASN A 392 -7.37 17.22 29.10
C ASN A 392 -6.41 16.20 29.74
N ASN A 393 -5.13 16.55 29.92
CA ASN A 393 -4.09 15.68 30.48
C ASN A 393 -4.02 14.30 29.78
N ILE A 394 -4.09 14.30 28.44
CA ILE A 394 -4.08 13.10 27.61
C ILE A 394 -2.63 12.70 27.31
N ASN A 395 -2.31 11.41 27.46
CA ASN A 395 -0.99 10.87 27.13
C ASN A 395 -0.85 10.63 25.61
N PRO A 396 -0.02 11.39 24.86
CA PRO A 396 0.14 11.20 23.43
C PRO A 396 0.67 9.80 23.06
N LYS A 397 1.50 9.19 23.90
CA LYS A 397 2.14 7.89 23.65
C LYS A 397 1.16 6.72 23.58
N GLU A 398 -0.02 6.88 24.15
CA GLU A 398 -1.06 5.84 24.18
C GLU A 398 -2.24 6.17 23.25
N THR A 399 -2.24 7.35 22.62
CA THR A 399 -3.41 7.90 21.93
C THR A 399 -3.27 7.86 20.42
N THR A 400 -4.29 7.32 19.75
CA THR A 400 -4.41 7.45 18.29
C THR A 400 -5.19 8.71 17.95
N ILE A 401 -4.70 9.54 17.03
CA ILE A 401 -5.50 10.62 16.44
C ILE A 401 -6.07 10.13 15.12
N LYS A 402 -7.39 10.24 14.94
CA LYS A 402 -8.10 9.87 13.72
C LYS A 402 -8.73 11.10 13.11
N PHE A 403 -8.23 11.52 11.96
CA PHE A 403 -8.85 12.56 11.18
C PHE A 403 -9.98 11.98 10.32
N ASN A 404 -11.12 12.66 10.26
CA ASN A 404 -12.20 12.28 9.35
C ASN A 404 -11.71 12.43 7.89
N PRO A 405 -11.65 11.34 7.09
CA PRO A 405 -11.17 11.41 5.71
C PRO A 405 -12.12 12.18 4.77
N ASP A 406 -13.36 12.43 5.18
CA ASP A 406 -14.40 13.12 4.41
C ASP A 406 -14.53 14.61 4.76
N ILE A 407 -13.56 15.19 5.47
CA ILE A 407 -13.54 16.63 5.78
C ILE A 407 -13.52 17.44 4.47
N ASP A 408 -14.39 18.44 4.36
CA ASP A 408 -14.27 19.47 3.32
C ASP A 408 -13.03 20.32 3.60
N PHE A 409 -12.00 20.08 2.81
CA PHE A 409 -10.70 20.73 3.00
C PHE A 409 -10.75 22.23 2.71
N VAL A 410 -11.69 22.70 1.87
CA VAL A 410 -11.84 24.13 1.57
C VAL A 410 -12.38 24.84 2.80
N ASP A 411 -13.43 24.29 3.39
CA ASP A 411 -14.04 24.88 4.59
C ASP A 411 -13.08 24.81 5.79
N LEU A 412 -12.36 23.69 5.96
CA LEU A 412 -11.33 23.58 7.00
C LEU A 412 -10.19 24.59 6.78
N GLU A 413 -9.68 24.73 5.55
CA GLU A 413 -8.61 25.68 5.22
C GLU A 413 -9.07 27.12 5.49
N GLU A 414 -10.25 27.52 5.02
CA GLU A 414 -10.83 28.84 5.27
C GLU A 414 -11.04 29.09 6.76
N HIS A 415 -11.54 28.11 7.49
CA HIS A 415 -11.70 28.21 8.94
C HIS A 415 -10.34 28.40 9.65
N LEU A 416 -9.32 27.62 9.30
CA LEU A 416 -8.00 27.75 9.91
C LEU A 416 -7.29 29.07 9.53
N ILE A 417 -7.50 29.58 8.31
CA ILE A 417 -6.93 30.86 7.88
C ILE A 417 -7.57 32.02 8.64
N ASN A 418 -8.90 32.06 8.68
CA ASN A 418 -9.67 33.22 9.14
C ASN A 418 -9.78 33.35 10.67
N ASN A 419 -9.37 32.34 11.42
CA ASN A 419 -9.52 32.31 12.88
C ASN A 419 -8.16 32.24 13.59
N SER A 420 -8.09 32.90 14.76
CA SER A 420 -6.99 32.70 15.72
C SER A 420 -7.09 31.30 16.34
N ILE A 421 -6.03 30.85 17.01
CA ILE A 421 -6.07 29.55 17.71
C ILE A 421 -7.13 29.56 18.82
N GLU A 422 -7.27 30.68 19.53
CA GLU A 422 -8.29 30.88 20.56
C GLU A 422 -9.71 30.81 19.99
N ASP A 423 -9.93 31.33 18.78
CA ASP A 423 -11.24 31.29 18.12
C ASP A 423 -11.56 29.90 17.58
N ILE A 424 -10.59 29.19 17.00
CA ILE A 424 -10.74 27.81 16.52
C ILE A 424 -11.19 26.90 17.67
N LYS A 425 -10.60 27.06 18.87
CA LYS A 425 -10.96 26.28 20.06
C LYS A 425 -12.39 26.53 20.58
N ARG A 426 -12.99 27.68 20.25
CA ARG A 426 -14.30 28.10 20.77
C ARG A 426 -15.44 27.82 19.79
N LYS A 427 -15.15 27.66 18.50
CA LYS A 427 -16.15 27.41 17.48
C LYS A 427 -16.54 25.93 17.45
N ASP A 428 -17.83 25.67 17.29
CA ASP A 428 -18.39 24.31 17.24
C ASP A 428 -18.11 23.57 15.92
N ASP A 429 -17.53 24.26 14.93
CA ASP A 429 -17.24 23.70 13.60
C ASP A 429 -16.14 22.62 13.67
N LEU A 430 -15.01 22.91 14.32
CA LEU A 430 -13.96 21.92 14.54
C LEU A 430 -14.25 21.11 15.81
N LYS A 431 -14.58 19.83 15.65
CA LYS A 431 -14.84 18.92 16.76
C LYS A 431 -13.62 18.03 17.03
N ILE A 432 -13.10 18.13 18.25
CA ILE A 432 -12.04 17.27 18.77
C ILE A 432 -12.60 16.52 19.97
N GLU A 433 -12.80 15.22 19.82
CA GLU A 433 -13.49 14.38 20.81
C GLU A 433 -12.61 13.21 21.24
N LEU A 434 -12.60 12.89 22.54
CA LEU A 434 -11.92 11.71 23.08
C LEU A 434 -12.91 10.53 23.13
N ASN A 435 -12.58 9.42 22.47
CA ASN A 435 -13.37 8.20 22.43
C ASN A 435 -12.47 6.97 22.63
N ASN A 436 -12.58 6.30 23.78
CA ASN A 436 -11.86 5.04 24.07
C ASN A 436 -10.35 5.08 23.76
N ASN A 437 -9.66 6.14 24.21
CA ASN A 437 -8.23 6.43 23.98
C ASN A 437 -7.88 6.87 22.53
N ASP A 438 -8.86 7.09 21.68
CA ASP A 438 -8.66 7.74 20.38
C ASP A 438 -9.17 9.18 20.45
N VAL A 439 -8.43 10.11 19.82
CA VAL A 439 -8.89 11.47 19.58
C VAL A 439 -9.42 11.56 18.15
N MET A 440 -10.71 11.82 18.02
CA MET A 440 -11.38 12.03 16.74
C MET A 440 -11.34 13.50 16.37
N VAL A 441 -10.89 13.80 15.16
CA VAL A 441 -10.87 15.16 14.60
C VAL A 441 -11.81 15.19 13.41
N SER A 442 -12.89 15.95 13.53
CA SER A 442 -13.85 16.19 12.46
C SER A 442 -14.12 17.68 12.31
N PHE A 443 -14.53 18.06 11.10
CA PHE A 443 -14.96 19.40 10.75
C PHE A 443 -16.36 19.30 10.15
#